data_AF-A0A367A7N6-F1
#
_entry.id   AF-A0A367A7N6-F1
#
_cell.length_a   1.000
_cell.length_b   1.000
_cell.length_c   1.000
_cell.angle_alpha   90.00
_cell.angle_beta   90.00
_cell.angle_gamma   90.00
#
_symmetry.space_group_name_H-M   'P 1'
#
loop_
_entity.id
_entity.type
_entity.pdbx_description
1 polymer ?
#
loop_
_entity_poly.entity_id
_entity_poly.type
_entity_poly.pdbx_seq_one_letter_code
_entity_poly.pdbx_strand_id
1 'polypeptide(L)'
;MTTTTAIPPVAARLAGRASFVPGDRQDSKRGHPSVDLTPYAESRGLQYVGSANASGHFAALPLEPELQFNVVRGAVGDRDCCLWHWRYAWPLGPDDEPAGNHSFWFVKVVPPMSRLWNAPRRFLNHTEADDLFVTLPCTGAAALVPEAALLPSFRITNRSLGWAPSKAETKLKQYGLPGLTLLGGAALPAGLVERLVTGPLAAVLRAGAGLPFFELEYRFGTLRVVRNSYVSTVPELDQLLLWVRDAADALAAACRPLHRPQPFEQPLPPPADPAWLPERQQTALLAEAAARGLVPEDPHAYAAAFPTNPVPGEPVAVLRGALPGLPSTARLALHTEAPVHERNSGRTALLLPAGDAAPTPPGGLPVDSPSDPMRYAVRDGVFAVWILRWRPGDLGDVAALLHRGTALARETGVLSA
;
A
#
# COMPACT_ATOMS: atom_id res chain seq x y z
N MET A 1 0.47 -28.65 14.93
CA MET A 1 0.05 -28.00 13.68
C MET A 1 -1.40 -27.59 13.82
N THR A 2 -1.66 -26.38 14.31
CA THR A 2 -2.98 -25.76 14.26
C THR A 2 -3.21 -25.33 12.82
N THR A 3 -4.12 -25.99 12.11
CA THR A 3 -4.67 -25.50 10.85
C THR A 3 -5.41 -24.20 11.14
N THR A 4 -4.73 -23.07 11.02
CA THR A 4 -5.36 -21.75 11.03
C THR A 4 -6.38 -21.75 9.91
N THR A 5 -7.66 -21.79 10.27
CA THR A 5 -8.74 -21.70 9.28
C THR A 5 -8.60 -20.35 8.59
N ALA A 6 -8.54 -20.33 7.26
CA ALA A 6 -8.38 -19.09 6.51
C ALA A 6 -9.52 -18.14 6.85
N ILE A 7 -9.18 -16.91 7.24
CA ILE A 7 -10.17 -15.87 7.54
C ILE A 7 -10.95 -15.58 6.25
N PRO A 8 -12.30 -15.64 6.26
CA PRO A 8 -13.09 -15.33 5.09
C PRO A 8 -12.83 -13.91 4.57
N PRO A 9 -12.88 -13.67 3.25
CA PRO A 9 -12.79 -12.34 2.67
C PRO A 9 -13.77 -11.36 3.31
N VAL A 10 -13.42 -10.07 3.37
CA VAL A 10 -14.25 -9.03 3.97
C VAL A 10 -15.59 -8.91 3.23
N ALA A 11 -15.60 -9.06 1.91
CA ALA A 11 -16.80 -9.05 1.08
C ALA A 11 -17.82 -10.13 1.50
N ALA A 12 -17.34 -11.31 1.93
CA ALA A 12 -18.19 -12.38 2.44
C ALA A 12 -18.73 -12.12 3.86
N ARG A 13 -18.17 -11.12 4.57
CA ARG A 13 -18.51 -10.74 5.94
C ARG A 13 -19.28 -9.42 6.01
N LEU A 14 -19.77 -8.92 4.88
CA LEU A 14 -20.65 -7.75 4.84
C LEU A 14 -22.04 -8.11 5.37
N ALA A 15 -22.41 -7.53 6.50
CA ALA A 15 -23.71 -7.72 7.15
C ALA A 15 -24.67 -6.55 6.93
N GLY A 16 -24.25 -5.49 6.24
CA GLY A 16 -25.13 -4.34 6.04
C GLY A 16 -24.55 -3.17 5.26
N ARG A 17 -25.23 -2.04 5.40
CA ARG A 17 -24.90 -0.77 4.75
C ARG A 17 -25.20 0.40 5.67
N ALA A 18 -24.47 1.47 5.49
CA ALA A 18 -24.66 2.74 6.15
C ALA A 18 -24.14 3.87 5.24
N SER A 19 -24.16 5.10 5.75
CA SER A 19 -23.52 6.25 5.11
C SER A 19 -23.00 7.22 6.17
N PHE A 20 -21.96 7.97 5.84
CA PHE A 20 -21.44 9.05 6.70
C PHE A 20 -22.28 10.33 6.62
N VAL A 21 -23.00 10.52 5.51
CA VAL A 21 -23.89 11.67 5.29
C VAL A 21 -25.24 11.26 4.71
N PRO A 22 -26.30 12.06 4.92
CA PRO A 22 -27.61 11.75 4.36
C PRO A 22 -27.65 11.66 2.82
N GLY A 23 -26.81 12.45 2.14
CA GLY A 23 -26.75 12.50 0.67
C GLY A 23 -26.38 11.17 0.01
N ASP A 24 -25.64 10.32 0.72
CA ASP A 24 -25.11 9.04 0.20
C ASP A 24 -26.13 7.90 0.26
N ARG A 25 -27.39 8.17 0.62
CA ARG A 25 -28.43 7.13 0.81
C ARG A 25 -28.54 6.19 -0.39
N GLN A 26 -28.57 6.74 -1.60
CA GLN A 26 -28.76 5.94 -2.82
C GLN A 26 -27.51 5.13 -3.17
N ASP A 27 -26.33 5.70 -2.99
CA ASP A 27 -25.05 5.00 -3.17
C ASP A 27 -24.89 3.85 -2.18
N SER A 28 -25.18 4.09 -0.90
CA SER A 28 -25.21 3.06 0.12
C SER A 28 -26.22 1.95 -0.21
N LYS A 29 -27.41 2.31 -0.72
CA LYS A 29 -28.43 1.34 -1.12
C LYS A 29 -27.98 0.47 -2.30
N ARG A 30 -27.36 1.07 -3.33
CA ARG A 30 -26.81 0.37 -4.51
C ARG A 30 -25.60 -0.50 -4.16
N GLY A 31 -24.73 -0.02 -3.27
CA GLY A 31 -23.47 -0.66 -2.94
C GLY A 31 -22.33 -0.42 -3.96
N HIS A 32 -22.57 0.36 -5.02
CA HIS A 32 -21.58 0.71 -6.05
C HIS A 32 -21.83 2.14 -6.57
N PRO A 33 -20.80 2.82 -7.12
CA PRO A 33 -20.96 4.15 -7.70
C PRO A 33 -21.90 4.11 -8.91
N SER A 34 -22.62 5.21 -9.13
CA SER A 34 -23.45 5.41 -10.34
C SER A 34 -22.70 6.08 -11.49
N VAL A 35 -21.49 6.59 -11.22
CA VAL A 35 -20.62 7.25 -12.20
C VAL A 35 -19.62 6.27 -12.80
N ASP A 36 -19.24 6.49 -14.06
CA ASP A 36 -18.09 5.85 -14.72
C ASP A 36 -16.93 6.86 -14.81
N LEU A 37 -15.74 6.44 -14.39
CA LEU A 37 -14.53 7.29 -14.43
C LEU A 37 -13.70 7.09 -15.70
N THR A 38 -14.13 6.28 -16.67
CA THR A 38 -13.44 6.14 -17.96
C THR A 38 -13.21 7.49 -18.64
N PRO A 39 -14.23 8.38 -18.80
CA PRO A 39 -14.01 9.69 -19.44
C PRO A 39 -13.07 10.60 -18.63
N TYR A 40 -13.13 10.51 -17.30
CA TYR A 40 -12.22 11.26 -16.44
C TYR A 40 -10.78 10.80 -16.65
N ALA A 41 -10.53 9.48 -16.65
CA ALA A 41 -9.21 8.90 -16.85
C ALA A 41 -8.61 9.31 -18.20
N GLU A 42 -9.39 9.18 -19.28
CA GLU A 42 -9.00 9.61 -20.64
C GLU A 42 -8.61 11.09 -20.68
N SER A 43 -9.43 11.97 -20.07
CA SER A 43 -9.18 13.42 -20.05
C SER A 43 -7.93 13.85 -19.25
N ARG A 44 -7.34 12.93 -18.48
CA ARG A 44 -6.15 13.17 -17.64
C ARG A 44 -4.95 12.33 -18.07
N GLY A 45 -5.07 11.53 -19.14
CA GLY A 45 -4.03 10.58 -19.54
C GLY A 45 -3.77 9.49 -18.51
N LEU A 46 -4.76 9.17 -17.68
CA LEU A 46 -4.68 8.11 -16.68
C LEU A 46 -5.25 6.81 -17.27
N GLN A 47 -4.77 5.68 -16.74
CA GLN A 47 -5.24 4.36 -17.12
C GLN A 47 -6.44 3.96 -16.25
N TYR A 48 -7.58 3.69 -16.87
CA TYR A 48 -8.72 3.04 -16.22
C TYR A 48 -8.49 1.53 -16.11
N VAL A 49 -8.67 0.95 -14.91
CA VAL A 49 -8.48 -0.49 -14.65
C VAL A 49 -9.72 -1.16 -14.03
N GLY A 50 -10.85 -0.45 -13.98
CA GLY A 50 -12.14 -1.00 -13.55
C GLY A 50 -12.17 -1.39 -12.08
N SER A 51 -12.28 -2.68 -11.79
CA SER A 51 -12.23 -3.24 -10.43
C SER A 51 -10.95 -4.02 -10.15
N ALA A 52 -9.99 -4.04 -11.07
CA ALA A 52 -8.73 -4.76 -10.90
C ALA A 52 -7.80 -4.04 -9.91
N ASN A 53 -6.95 -4.79 -9.21
CA ASN A 53 -5.92 -4.22 -8.36
C ASN A 53 -4.85 -3.53 -9.21
N ALA A 54 -4.67 -2.22 -9.03
CA ALA A 54 -3.59 -1.49 -9.67
C ALA A 54 -2.24 -2.02 -9.17
N SER A 55 -1.40 -2.53 -10.09
CA SER A 55 -0.07 -3.05 -9.77
C SER A 55 0.76 -1.99 -9.05
N GLY A 56 1.27 -2.33 -7.87
CA GLY A 56 2.04 -1.45 -6.98
C GLY A 56 1.24 -0.73 -5.90
N HIS A 57 -0.10 -0.81 -5.90
CA HIS A 57 -0.97 -0.17 -4.90
C HIS A 57 -1.71 -1.17 -4.01
N PHE A 58 -1.18 -2.38 -3.82
CA PHE A 58 -1.85 -3.43 -3.06
C PHE A 58 -1.94 -3.07 -1.58
N ALA A 59 -1.00 -2.27 -1.09
CA ALA A 59 -1.04 -1.72 0.26
C ALA A 59 -2.21 -0.74 0.45
N ALA A 60 -2.68 -0.05 -0.59
CA ALA A 60 -3.77 0.92 -0.47
C ALA A 60 -5.17 0.32 -0.73
N LEU A 61 -5.25 -0.62 -1.67
CA LEU A 61 -6.51 -1.19 -2.14
C LEU A 61 -7.05 -2.27 -1.17
N PRO A 62 -8.37 -2.51 -1.16
CA PRO A 62 -8.97 -3.59 -0.35
C PRO A 62 -8.55 -5.00 -0.81
N LEU A 63 -8.01 -5.14 -2.02
CA LEU A 63 -7.61 -6.41 -2.65
C LEU A 63 -8.76 -7.38 -2.94
N GLU A 64 -9.99 -6.91 -2.82
CA GLU A 64 -11.23 -7.64 -3.12
C GLU A 64 -11.98 -6.85 -4.21
N PRO A 65 -12.05 -7.35 -5.46
CA PRO A 65 -12.71 -6.66 -6.58
C PRO A 65 -14.15 -6.23 -6.30
N GLU A 66 -14.85 -6.95 -5.43
CA GLU A 66 -16.22 -6.67 -4.99
C GLU A 66 -16.34 -5.40 -4.14
N LEU A 67 -15.21 -4.93 -3.59
CA LEU A 67 -15.16 -3.75 -2.73
C LEU A 67 -14.65 -2.52 -3.48
N GLN A 68 -14.09 -2.64 -4.68
CA GLN A 68 -13.49 -1.51 -5.40
C GLN A 68 -14.07 -1.33 -6.80
N PHE A 69 -14.24 -0.08 -7.19
CA PHE A 69 -14.83 0.31 -8.47
C PHE A 69 -14.07 1.51 -9.03
N ASN A 70 -14.13 1.69 -10.34
CA ASN A 70 -13.52 2.83 -11.04
C ASN A 70 -12.07 3.11 -10.60
N VAL A 71 -11.28 2.05 -10.50
CA VAL A 71 -9.85 2.17 -10.22
C VAL A 71 -9.19 2.83 -11.43
N VAL A 72 -8.48 3.91 -11.19
CA VAL A 72 -7.76 4.71 -12.16
C VAL A 72 -6.34 4.90 -11.64
N ARG A 73 -5.32 4.76 -12.50
CA ARG A 73 -3.91 4.94 -12.12
C ARG A 73 -3.13 5.77 -13.13
N GLY A 74 -2.05 6.41 -12.68
CA GLY A 74 -1.12 7.08 -13.57
C GLY A 74 -0.33 8.18 -12.86
N ALA A 75 0.46 8.92 -13.65
CA ALA A 75 1.30 9.97 -13.12
C ALA A 75 0.47 11.22 -12.75
N VAL A 76 0.71 11.75 -11.55
CA VAL A 76 0.22 13.06 -11.11
C VAL A 76 1.42 13.88 -10.63
N GLY A 77 1.96 14.72 -11.51
CA GLY A 77 3.29 15.29 -11.30
C GLY A 77 4.37 14.20 -11.42
N ASP A 78 5.21 14.08 -10.40
CA ASP A 78 6.31 13.10 -10.30
C ASP A 78 5.93 11.82 -9.50
N ARG A 79 4.64 11.68 -9.14
CA ARG A 79 4.11 10.55 -8.36
C ARG A 79 3.28 9.61 -9.20
N ASP A 80 3.45 8.30 -8.97
CA ASP A 80 2.50 7.27 -9.42
C ASP A 80 1.35 7.21 -8.43
N CYS A 81 0.17 7.55 -8.92
CA CYS A 81 -1.04 7.68 -8.13
C CYS A 81 -2.11 6.70 -8.59
N CYS A 82 -2.96 6.32 -7.66
CA CYS A 82 -4.16 5.52 -7.89
C CYS A 82 -5.37 6.22 -7.24
N LEU A 83 -6.52 6.21 -7.89
CA LEU A 83 -7.80 6.71 -7.39
C LEU A 83 -8.85 5.62 -7.59
N TRP A 84 -9.77 5.45 -6.63
CA TRP A 84 -10.83 4.45 -6.73
C TRP A 84 -12.04 4.81 -5.89
N HIS A 85 -13.18 4.26 -6.26
CA HIS A 85 -14.34 4.17 -5.39
C HIS A 85 -14.26 2.92 -4.55
N TRP A 86 -14.48 3.08 -3.25
CA TRP A 86 -14.40 2.01 -2.28
C TRP A 86 -15.74 1.82 -1.59
N ARG A 87 -16.29 0.62 -1.72
CA ARG A 87 -17.30 0.12 -0.79
C ARG A 87 -16.61 -0.20 0.54
N TYR A 88 -16.36 0.85 1.32
CA TYR A 88 -15.55 0.82 2.53
C TYR A 88 -16.21 -0.06 3.59
N ALA A 89 -15.49 -1.08 4.04
CA ALA A 89 -15.95 -1.97 5.09
C ALA A 89 -15.66 -1.35 6.46
N TRP A 90 -16.73 -0.96 7.16
CA TRP A 90 -16.65 -0.42 8.51
C TRP A 90 -17.11 -1.47 9.50
N PRO A 91 -16.33 -1.74 10.56
CA PRO A 91 -16.64 -2.85 11.45
C PRO A 91 -17.93 -2.59 12.25
N LEU A 92 -18.61 -3.67 12.62
CA LEU A 92 -19.74 -3.67 13.53
C LEU A 92 -19.27 -4.02 14.95
N GLY A 93 -19.76 -3.28 15.93
CA GLY A 93 -19.52 -3.55 17.34
C GLY A 93 -20.30 -4.76 17.86
N PRO A 94 -20.16 -5.06 19.17
CA PRO A 94 -20.85 -6.17 19.82
C PRO A 94 -22.38 -6.12 19.68
N ASP A 95 -22.94 -4.91 19.60
CA ASP A 95 -24.39 -4.66 19.50
C ASP A 95 -24.90 -4.60 18.06
N ASP A 96 -24.09 -5.02 17.08
CA ASP A 96 -24.40 -4.96 15.65
C ASP A 96 -24.63 -3.56 15.09
N GLU A 97 -24.16 -2.56 15.83
CA GLU A 97 -24.10 -1.17 15.38
C GLU A 97 -22.73 -0.83 14.80
N PRO A 98 -22.64 0.12 13.85
CA PRO A 98 -21.37 0.59 13.34
C PRO A 98 -20.44 1.04 14.48
N ALA A 99 -19.21 0.57 14.40
CA ALA A 99 -18.19 0.82 15.39
C ALA A 99 -17.88 2.30 15.66
N GLY A 100 -17.54 2.59 16.91
CA GLY A 100 -17.07 3.91 17.36
C GLY A 100 -18.21 4.89 17.65
N ASN A 101 -17.89 5.96 18.39
CA ASN A 101 -18.85 6.97 18.79
C ASN A 101 -19.03 8.03 17.69
N HIS A 102 -19.66 7.65 16.58
CA HIS A 102 -19.85 8.52 15.43
C HIS A 102 -21.28 8.47 14.88
N SER A 103 -21.71 9.56 14.24
CA SER A 103 -23.03 9.59 13.58
C SER A 103 -22.99 8.85 12.25
N PHE A 104 -23.88 7.89 12.08
CA PHE A 104 -24.14 7.16 10.83
C PHE A 104 -25.58 7.37 10.38
N TRP A 105 -25.79 7.35 9.07
CA TRP A 105 -27.08 7.51 8.45
C TRP A 105 -27.48 6.27 7.67
N PHE A 106 -28.79 5.97 7.64
CA PHE A 106 -29.37 4.88 6.87
C PHE A 106 -28.75 3.50 7.18
N VAL A 107 -28.42 3.28 8.45
CA VAL A 107 -27.90 2.00 8.93
C VAL A 107 -28.95 0.91 8.70
N LYS A 108 -28.58 -0.09 7.90
CA LYS A 108 -29.35 -1.32 7.75
C LYS A 108 -28.39 -2.49 7.91
N VAL A 109 -28.58 -3.24 8.99
CA VAL A 109 -27.84 -4.46 9.28
C VAL A 109 -28.80 -5.65 9.17
N VAL A 110 -28.38 -6.65 8.42
CA VAL A 110 -29.05 -7.95 8.28
C VAL A 110 -27.97 -8.98 8.56
N PRO A 111 -27.72 -9.33 9.83
CA PRO A 111 -26.66 -10.26 10.16
C PRO A 111 -26.94 -11.62 9.49
N PRO A 112 -25.91 -12.33 9.00
CA PRO A 112 -26.09 -13.64 8.37
C PRO A 112 -26.74 -14.63 9.35
N MET A 113 -27.63 -15.51 8.87
CA MET A 113 -28.35 -16.48 9.72
C MET A 113 -27.42 -17.36 10.57
N SER A 114 -26.19 -17.62 10.10
CA SER A 114 -25.15 -18.34 10.85
C SER A 114 -24.77 -17.68 12.17
N ARG A 115 -24.96 -16.36 12.31
CA ARG A 115 -24.65 -15.60 13.52
C ARG A 115 -25.65 -15.88 14.65
N LEU A 116 -26.93 -16.04 14.30
CA LEU A 116 -28.00 -16.41 15.25
C LEU A 116 -27.80 -17.82 15.83
N TRP A 117 -27.21 -18.72 15.05
CA TRP A 117 -26.96 -20.11 15.47
C TRP A 117 -25.66 -20.28 16.26
N ASN A 118 -24.69 -19.38 16.11
CA ASN A 118 -23.37 -19.44 16.75
C ASN A 118 -23.17 -18.45 17.93
N ALA A 119 -24.19 -17.66 18.28
CA ALA A 119 -24.13 -16.67 19.35
C ALA A 119 -23.57 -17.19 20.71
N PRO A 120 -23.92 -18.41 21.19
CA PRO A 120 -23.38 -18.93 22.45
C PRO A 120 -21.87 -19.25 22.40
N ARG A 121 -21.33 -19.56 21.23
CA ARG A 121 -19.90 -19.92 21.05
C ARG A 121 -18.98 -18.69 21.01
N ARG A 122 -19.49 -17.54 20.60
CA ARG A 122 -18.71 -16.29 20.46
C ARG A 122 -18.33 -15.63 21.78
N PHE A 123 -19.13 -15.80 22.83
CA PHE A 123 -18.81 -15.27 24.16
C PHE A 123 -17.55 -15.89 24.77
N LEU A 124 -17.13 -17.07 24.30
CA LEU A 124 -15.98 -17.79 24.84
C LEU A 124 -14.73 -17.72 23.95
N ASN A 125 -14.88 -17.53 22.63
CA ASN A 125 -13.77 -17.49 21.66
C ASN A 125 -14.10 -16.59 20.45
N HIS A 126 -14.04 -15.26 20.62
CA HIS A 126 -14.17 -14.33 19.49
C HIS A 126 -12.88 -14.33 18.65
N THR A 127 -13.01 -14.54 17.33
CA THR A 127 -11.87 -14.50 16.39
C THR A 127 -12.06 -13.42 15.34
N GLU A 128 -11.01 -12.98 14.64
CA GLU A 128 -11.13 -11.99 13.54
C GLU A 128 -12.07 -12.49 12.42
N ALA A 129 -12.18 -13.80 12.23
CA ALA A 129 -13.12 -14.41 11.29
C ALA A 129 -14.59 -14.13 11.65
N ASP A 130 -14.87 -13.73 12.89
CA ASP A 130 -16.20 -13.39 13.38
C ASP A 130 -16.62 -11.93 13.16
N ASP A 131 -15.67 -11.07 12.79
CA ASP A 131 -15.93 -9.65 12.55
C ASP A 131 -16.85 -9.47 11.33
N LEU A 132 -17.89 -8.68 11.51
CA LEU A 132 -18.84 -8.30 10.46
C LEU A 132 -18.76 -6.81 10.19
N PHE A 133 -19.14 -6.44 8.98
CA PHE A 133 -18.97 -5.07 8.48
C PHE A 133 -20.25 -4.52 7.89
N VAL A 134 -20.45 -3.21 8.04
CA VAL A 134 -21.33 -2.44 7.16
C VAL A 134 -20.51 -1.80 6.06
N THR A 135 -21.17 -1.54 4.94
CA THR A 135 -20.54 -0.85 3.82
C THR A 135 -20.90 0.63 3.77
N LEU A 136 -19.89 1.45 3.50
CA LEU A 136 -19.97 2.91 3.42
C LEU A 136 -19.43 3.36 2.05
N PRO A 137 -20.11 4.27 1.33
CA PRO A 137 -19.56 4.87 0.12
C PRO A 137 -18.36 5.76 0.46
N CYS A 138 -17.22 5.46 -0.14
CA CYS A 138 -15.99 6.24 0.01
C CYS A 138 -15.24 6.36 -1.32
N THR A 139 -14.39 7.38 -1.41
CA THR A 139 -13.41 7.54 -2.49
C THR A 139 -12.02 7.58 -1.89
N GLY A 140 -11.13 6.75 -2.43
CA GLY A 140 -9.73 6.68 -2.03
C GLY A 140 -8.82 7.21 -3.13
N ALA A 141 -7.69 7.77 -2.72
CA ALA A 141 -6.53 7.96 -3.56
C ALA A 141 -5.26 7.50 -2.84
N ALA A 142 -4.25 7.08 -3.58
CA ALA A 142 -2.98 6.59 -3.06
C ALA A 142 -1.83 7.07 -3.93
N ALA A 143 -0.66 7.24 -3.33
CA ALA A 143 0.60 7.51 -4.02
C ALA A 143 1.70 6.61 -3.43
N LEU A 144 2.66 6.24 -4.28
CA LEU A 144 3.87 5.54 -3.83
C LEU A 144 4.83 6.53 -3.16
N VAL A 145 5.32 6.14 -1.98
CA VAL A 145 6.26 6.91 -1.16
C VAL A 145 7.39 5.98 -0.68
N PRO A 146 8.22 5.44 -1.59
CA PRO A 146 9.35 4.60 -1.22
C PRO A 146 10.31 5.30 -0.24
N GLU A 147 10.34 6.63 -0.24
CA GLU A 147 11.17 7.44 0.66
C GLU A 147 10.78 7.25 2.13
N ALA A 148 9.57 6.76 2.40
CA ALA A 148 9.07 6.52 3.75
C ALA A 148 9.26 5.07 4.21
N ALA A 149 9.89 4.19 3.42
CA ALA A 149 10.01 2.76 3.70
C ALA A 149 10.62 2.39 5.06
N LEU A 150 11.34 3.31 5.71
CA LEU A 150 11.91 3.14 7.06
C LEU A 150 10.92 3.44 8.20
N LEU A 151 9.74 3.97 7.88
CA LEU A 151 8.72 4.29 8.88
C LEU A 151 7.83 3.09 9.17
N PRO A 152 7.44 2.88 10.44
CA PRO A 152 6.33 1.97 10.72
C PRO A 152 5.03 2.55 10.16
N SER A 153 4.03 1.68 9.95
CA SER A 153 2.71 2.11 9.51
C SER A 153 2.06 3.08 10.51
N PHE A 154 1.33 4.07 10.01
CA PHE A 154 0.53 4.95 10.85
C PHE A 154 -0.73 5.40 10.11
N ARG A 155 -1.71 5.84 10.88
CA ARG A 155 -2.99 6.36 10.38
C ARG A 155 -3.34 7.65 11.08
N ILE A 156 -3.81 8.64 10.33
CA ILE A 156 -4.40 9.88 10.85
C ILE A 156 -5.87 9.89 10.44
N THR A 157 -6.79 9.99 11.39
CA THR A 157 -8.23 9.96 11.10
C THR A 157 -9.01 10.90 12.01
N ASN A 158 -10.16 11.37 11.50
CA ASN A 158 -11.18 12.04 12.31
C ASN A 158 -12.22 11.08 12.91
N ARG A 159 -12.15 9.77 12.60
CA ARG A 159 -13.05 8.75 13.14
C ARG A 159 -12.32 7.51 13.66
N SER A 160 -11.58 7.67 14.75
CA SER A 160 -11.00 6.52 15.46
C SER A 160 -12.11 5.61 16.00
N LEU A 161 -11.94 4.30 15.85
CA LEU A 161 -12.88 3.27 16.32
C LEU A 161 -12.90 3.14 17.85
N GLY A 162 -11.82 3.54 18.53
CA GLY A 162 -11.73 3.56 19.99
C GLY A 162 -11.70 2.18 20.67
N TRP A 163 -11.69 1.08 19.92
CA TRP A 163 -11.78 -0.28 20.47
C TRP A 163 -10.49 -0.84 21.07
N ALA A 164 -9.35 -0.22 20.77
CA ALA A 164 -8.13 -0.43 21.53
C ALA A 164 -7.31 0.86 21.49
N PRO A 165 -6.89 1.42 22.63
CA PRO A 165 -5.88 2.46 22.61
C PRO A 165 -4.63 1.85 21.95
N SER A 166 -4.29 2.31 20.75
CA SER A 166 -2.96 1.99 20.22
C SER A 166 -1.97 2.58 21.23
N LYS A 167 -0.94 1.82 21.62
CA LYS A 167 0.09 2.33 22.56
C LYS A 167 0.79 3.60 22.05
N ALA A 168 0.61 3.94 20.77
CA ALA A 168 1.12 5.13 20.10
C ALA A 168 -0.01 6.04 19.55
N GLU A 169 -1.05 6.28 20.35
CA GLU A 169 -2.10 7.26 20.00
C GLU A 169 -1.64 8.69 20.33
N THR A 170 -1.73 9.61 19.36
CA THR A 170 -1.40 11.02 19.53
C THR A 170 -2.55 11.91 19.06
N LYS A 171 -3.19 12.64 19.97
CA LYS A 171 -4.19 13.65 19.62
C LYS A 171 -3.51 14.86 18.97
N LEU A 172 -3.99 15.27 17.80
CA LEU A 172 -3.34 16.35 17.03
C LEU A 172 -3.87 17.76 17.37
N LYS A 173 -4.79 17.88 18.34
CA LYS A 173 -5.29 19.18 18.83
C LYS A 173 -4.16 20.12 19.28
N GLN A 174 -3.14 19.57 19.93
CA GLN A 174 -1.96 20.35 20.39
C GLN A 174 -1.14 20.95 19.24
N TYR A 175 -1.33 20.45 18.02
CA TYR A 175 -0.67 20.94 16.81
C TYR A 175 -1.62 21.75 15.91
N GLY A 176 -2.75 22.24 16.44
CA GLY A 176 -3.72 23.03 15.68
C GLY A 176 -4.58 22.21 14.71
N LEU A 177 -4.66 20.89 14.88
CA LEU A 177 -5.49 19.98 14.11
C LEU A 177 -6.54 19.30 15.02
N PRO A 178 -7.51 20.06 15.56
CA PRO A 178 -8.55 19.49 16.42
C PRO A 178 -9.39 18.45 15.66
N GLY A 179 -9.82 17.40 16.36
CA GLY A 179 -10.62 16.31 15.78
C GLY A 179 -9.79 15.22 15.11
N LEU A 180 -8.51 15.45 14.81
CA LEU A 180 -7.62 14.42 14.25
C LEU A 180 -6.85 13.67 15.32
N THR A 181 -6.71 12.37 15.10
CA THR A 181 -5.91 11.46 15.93
C THR A 181 -4.94 10.70 15.04
N LEU A 182 -3.67 10.66 15.42
CA LEU A 182 -2.65 9.79 14.84
C LEU A 182 -2.60 8.48 15.64
N LEU A 183 -2.59 7.36 14.93
CA LEU A 183 -2.50 6.00 15.43
C LEU A 183 -1.27 5.34 14.80
N GLY A 184 -0.22 5.11 15.58
CA GLY A 184 0.99 4.42 15.12
C GLY A 184 0.92 2.92 15.35
N GLY A 185 1.36 2.12 14.37
CA GLY A 185 1.60 0.68 14.57
C GLY A 185 2.79 0.41 15.49
N ALA A 186 3.75 1.34 15.53
CA ALA A 186 4.87 1.37 16.46
C ALA A 186 5.22 2.83 16.82
N ALA A 187 6.20 3.03 17.69
CA ALA A 187 6.72 4.36 18.01
C ALA A 187 7.29 5.02 16.75
N LEU A 188 6.86 6.25 16.47
CA LEU A 188 7.37 7.05 15.36
C LEU A 188 8.69 7.73 15.73
N PRO A 189 9.62 7.95 14.78
CA PRO A 189 10.84 8.70 15.01
C PRO A 189 10.58 10.08 15.64
N ALA A 190 11.47 10.50 16.54
CA ALA A 190 11.35 11.78 17.24
C ALA A 190 11.22 12.96 16.25
N GLY A 191 10.31 13.88 16.58
CA GLY A 191 9.99 15.04 15.76
C GLY A 191 9.29 14.75 14.43
N LEU A 192 9.03 13.49 14.05
CA LEU A 192 8.34 13.17 12.79
C LEU A 192 6.93 13.75 12.78
N VAL A 193 6.16 13.52 13.85
CA VAL A 193 4.79 14.02 13.96
C VAL A 193 4.75 15.53 13.77
N GLU A 194 5.64 16.26 14.45
CA GLU A 194 5.76 17.72 14.33
C GLU A 194 6.06 18.15 12.89
N ARG A 195 7.04 17.52 12.21
CA ARG A 195 7.36 17.82 10.80
C ARG A 195 6.16 17.60 9.87
N LEU A 196 5.40 16.52 10.11
CA LEU A 196 4.23 16.17 9.31
C LEU A 196 3.09 17.20 9.49
N VAL A 197 2.81 17.60 10.73
CA VAL A 197 1.64 18.45 11.05
C VAL A 197 1.91 19.95 10.95
N THR A 198 3.17 20.37 10.82
CA THR A 198 3.54 21.78 10.62
C THR A 198 3.89 22.10 9.16
N GLY A 199 4.19 21.09 8.33
CA GLY A 199 4.53 21.24 6.93
C GLY A 199 3.33 21.29 5.96
N PRO A 200 3.56 21.12 4.64
CA PRO A 200 2.52 21.15 3.60
C PRO A 200 1.37 20.16 3.83
N LEU A 201 1.67 19.00 4.42
CA LEU A 201 0.67 18.00 4.81
C LEU A 201 -0.40 18.56 5.76
N ALA A 202 -0.09 19.58 6.57
CA ALA A 202 -1.05 20.22 7.45
C ALA A 202 -2.26 20.80 6.69
N ALA A 203 -2.08 21.28 5.46
CA ALA A 203 -3.17 21.80 4.65
C ALA A 203 -4.16 20.69 4.26
N VAL A 204 -3.63 19.54 3.81
CA VAL A 204 -4.43 18.33 3.51
C VAL A 204 -5.16 17.85 4.75
N LEU A 205 -4.48 17.80 5.90
CA LEU A 205 -5.07 17.39 7.17
C LEU A 205 -6.19 18.33 7.62
N ARG A 206 -6.01 19.66 7.51
CA ARG A 206 -7.08 20.64 7.85
C ARG A 206 -8.30 20.48 6.95
N ALA A 207 -8.08 20.33 5.64
CA ALA A 207 -9.17 20.13 4.70
C ALA A 207 -9.91 18.81 4.98
N GLY A 208 -9.18 17.73 5.25
CA GLY A 208 -9.72 16.43 5.63
C GLY A 208 -10.47 16.45 6.95
N ALA A 209 -9.99 17.17 7.96
CA ALA A 209 -10.64 17.28 9.27
C ALA A 209 -12.07 17.81 9.20
N GLY A 210 -12.38 18.66 8.21
CA GLY A 210 -13.72 19.20 7.98
C GLY A 210 -14.69 18.23 7.29
N LEU A 211 -14.21 17.08 6.81
CA LEU A 211 -15.05 16.09 6.13
C LEU A 211 -15.80 15.20 7.13
N PRO A 212 -17.00 14.70 6.77
CA PRO A 212 -17.72 13.70 7.56
C PRO A 212 -16.88 12.47 7.91
N PHE A 213 -16.04 12.01 6.97
CA PHE A 213 -15.03 10.98 7.20
C PHE A 213 -13.77 11.31 6.42
N PHE A 214 -12.63 11.21 7.10
CA PHE A 214 -11.31 11.35 6.52
C PHE A 214 -10.33 10.38 7.19
N GLU A 215 -9.53 9.73 6.35
CA GLU A 215 -8.42 8.90 6.77
C GLU A 215 -7.22 9.17 5.87
N LEU A 216 -6.05 9.34 6.48
CA LEU A 216 -4.76 9.26 5.83
C LEU A 216 -4.01 8.10 6.45
N GLU A 217 -3.54 7.15 5.65
CA GLU A 217 -2.82 5.98 6.13
C GLU A 217 -1.53 5.80 5.33
N TYR A 218 -0.44 5.59 6.05
CA TYR A 218 0.82 5.15 5.47
C TYR A 218 1.11 3.72 5.90
N ARG A 219 1.44 2.85 4.93
CA ARG A 219 1.98 1.51 5.18
C ARG A 219 2.70 0.98 3.94
N PHE A 220 3.76 0.19 4.15
CA PHE A 220 4.48 -0.52 3.09
C PHE A 220 4.87 0.37 1.89
N GLY A 221 5.44 1.55 2.14
CA GLY A 221 5.84 2.48 1.08
C GLY A 221 4.69 3.10 0.29
N THR A 222 3.44 3.01 0.78
CA THR A 222 2.26 3.59 0.13
C THR A 222 1.51 4.51 1.10
N LEU A 223 1.20 5.71 0.62
CA LEU A 223 0.34 6.66 1.32
C LEU A 223 -1.04 6.65 0.68
N ARG A 224 -2.09 6.54 1.49
CA ARG A 224 -3.50 6.56 1.08
C ARG A 224 -4.23 7.70 1.78
N VAL A 225 -5.13 8.35 1.05
CA VAL A 225 -6.16 9.25 1.57
C VAL A 225 -7.54 8.67 1.21
N VAL A 226 -8.47 8.67 2.17
CA VAL A 226 -9.85 8.24 1.97
C VAL A 226 -10.79 9.30 2.50
N ARG A 227 -11.85 9.59 1.74
CA ARG A 227 -12.97 10.44 2.17
C ARG A 227 -14.30 9.73 1.97
N ASN A 228 -15.34 10.19 2.67
CA ASN A 228 -16.72 9.76 2.42
C ASN A 228 -17.19 10.12 1.01
N SER A 229 -18.25 9.43 0.58
CA SER A 229 -18.99 9.55 -0.67
C SER A 229 -18.25 8.98 -1.89
N TYR A 230 -19.00 8.60 -2.92
CA TYR A 230 -18.46 8.34 -4.26
C TYR A 230 -18.33 9.66 -5.02
N VAL A 231 -17.13 10.22 -5.03
CA VAL A 231 -16.83 11.50 -5.65
C VAL A 231 -16.95 11.36 -7.16
N SER A 232 -17.77 12.21 -7.79
CA SER A 232 -18.06 12.12 -9.23
C SER A 232 -17.68 13.37 -10.00
N THR A 233 -17.42 14.48 -9.33
CA THR A 233 -17.10 15.74 -10.01
C THR A 233 -15.61 15.83 -10.30
N VAL A 234 -15.26 16.28 -11.50
CA VAL A 234 -13.87 16.44 -11.94
C VAL A 234 -13.03 17.27 -10.96
N PRO A 235 -13.49 18.44 -10.46
CA PRO A 235 -12.70 19.23 -9.52
C PRO A 235 -12.42 18.51 -8.20
N GLU A 236 -13.36 17.72 -7.68
CA GLU A 236 -13.14 16.97 -6.43
C GLU A 236 -12.22 15.76 -6.63
N LEU A 237 -12.29 15.10 -7.79
CA LEU A 237 -11.38 14.01 -8.16
C LEU A 237 -9.94 14.53 -8.32
N ASP A 238 -9.77 15.63 -9.05
CA ASP A 238 -8.48 16.32 -9.21
C ASP A 238 -7.95 16.76 -7.83
N GLN A 239 -8.80 17.32 -6.98
CA GLN A 239 -8.42 17.75 -5.63
C GLN A 239 -7.94 16.60 -4.76
N LEU A 240 -8.55 15.41 -4.85
CA LEU A 240 -8.15 14.24 -4.09
C LEU A 240 -6.79 13.69 -4.56
N LEU A 241 -6.54 13.69 -5.87
CA LEU A 241 -5.22 13.35 -6.43
C LEU A 241 -4.14 14.35 -5.99
N LEU A 242 -4.46 15.65 -5.97
CA LEU A 242 -3.54 16.68 -5.46
C LEU A 242 -3.26 16.49 -3.96
N TRP A 243 -4.28 16.18 -3.16
CA TRP A 243 -4.09 15.91 -1.73
C TRP A 243 -3.13 14.75 -1.49
N VAL A 244 -3.28 13.63 -2.20
CA VAL A 244 -2.40 12.47 -1.98
C VAL A 244 -0.99 12.72 -2.48
N ARG A 245 -0.81 13.44 -3.59
CA ARG A 245 0.51 13.89 -4.07
C ARG A 245 1.19 14.78 -3.04
N ASP A 246 0.52 15.84 -2.59
CA ASP A 246 1.09 16.81 -1.65
C ASP A 246 1.42 16.16 -0.30
N ALA A 247 0.56 15.23 0.14
CA ALA A 247 0.79 14.46 1.34
C ALA A 247 1.99 13.50 1.19
N ALA A 248 2.15 12.87 0.02
CA ALA A 248 3.28 12.00 -0.30
C ALA A 248 4.60 12.77 -0.33
N ASP A 249 4.63 13.94 -0.98
CA ASP A 249 5.81 14.80 -1.05
C ASP A 249 6.23 15.32 0.33
N ALA A 250 5.25 15.74 1.14
CA ALA A 250 5.50 16.17 2.50
C ALA A 250 6.03 15.02 3.39
N LEU A 251 5.48 13.80 3.23
CA LEU A 251 5.97 12.62 3.93
C LEU A 251 7.40 12.26 3.51
N ALA A 252 7.68 12.23 2.20
CA ALA A 252 9.02 12.00 1.66
C ALA A 252 10.03 13.03 2.20
N ALA A 253 9.67 14.32 2.21
CA ALA A 253 10.49 15.39 2.76
C ALA A 253 10.75 15.21 4.26
N ALA A 254 9.75 14.81 5.04
CA ALA A 254 9.88 14.57 6.47
C ALA A 254 10.76 13.36 6.82
N CYS A 255 10.95 12.44 5.87
CA CYS A 255 11.79 11.25 5.98
C CYS A 255 13.26 11.46 5.58
N ARG A 256 13.61 12.58 4.93
CA ARG A 256 15.01 12.87 4.51
C ARG A 256 16.07 12.63 5.60
N PRO A 257 15.85 12.96 6.88
CA PRO A 257 16.86 12.69 7.92
C PRO A 257 17.18 11.21 8.14
N LEU A 258 16.30 10.30 7.70
CA LEU A 258 16.46 8.85 7.81
C LEU A 258 17.29 8.27 6.66
N HIS A 259 17.46 9.00 5.56
CA HIS A 259 18.16 8.52 4.37
C HIS A 259 19.68 8.62 4.53
N ARG A 260 20.40 7.67 3.94
CA ARG A 260 21.87 7.64 3.85
C ARG A 260 22.25 7.24 2.41
N PRO A 261 22.01 8.11 1.40
CA PRO A 261 22.26 7.77 0.01
C PRO A 261 23.69 7.29 -0.23
N GLN A 262 23.85 6.21 -0.99
CA GLN A 262 25.13 5.60 -1.33
C GLN A 262 25.17 5.26 -2.83
N PRO A 263 26.35 5.19 -3.46
CA PRO A 263 26.48 4.64 -4.81
C PRO A 263 25.89 3.23 -4.90
N PHE A 264 25.24 2.90 -6.02
CA PHE A 264 24.60 1.60 -6.17
C PHE A 264 25.60 0.45 -6.04
N GLU A 265 26.83 0.60 -6.50
CA GLU A 265 27.85 -0.43 -6.49
C GLU A 265 28.32 -0.79 -5.08
N GLN A 266 28.15 0.11 -4.11
CA GLN A 266 28.64 -0.06 -2.75
C GLN A 266 27.91 -1.23 -2.06
N PRO A 267 28.63 -2.20 -1.48
CA PRO A 267 28.03 -3.23 -0.64
C PRO A 267 27.39 -2.62 0.60
N LEU A 268 26.23 -3.15 0.98
CA LEU A 268 25.54 -2.80 2.22
C LEU A 268 25.85 -3.81 3.33
N PRO A 269 25.68 -3.44 4.62
CA PRO A 269 25.85 -4.38 5.72
C PRO A 269 24.89 -5.56 5.59
N PRO A 270 25.22 -6.74 6.15
CA PRO A 270 24.29 -7.87 6.23
C PRO A 270 23.12 -7.56 7.18
N PRO A 271 21.99 -8.29 7.10
CA PRO A 271 20.85 -8.13 8.00
C PRO A 271 21.27 -8.15 9.47
N ALA A 272 20.79 -7.16 10.24
CA ALA A 272 21.15 -7.02 11.66
C ALA A 272 20.56 -8.13 12.55
N ASP A 273 19.33 -8.56 12.24
CA ASP A 273 18.65 -9.65 12.93
C ASP A 273 18.83 -10.94 12.12
N PRO A 274 19.38 -12.03 12.69
CA PRO A 274 19.50 -13.32 12.01
C PRO A 274 18.16 -14.01 11.73
N ALA A 275 17.03 -13.54 12.27
CA ALA A 275 15.68 -14.08 12.06
C ALA A 275 14.70 -13.03 11.52
N TRP A 276 15.17 -12.11 10.67
CA TRP A 276 14.41 -10.96 10.16
C TRP A 276 13.23 -11.32 9.23
N LEU A 277 13.12 -12.58 8.81
CA LEU A 277 12.04 -13.08 7.97
C LEU A 277 11.39 -14.32 8.60
N PRO A 278 10.13 -14.63 8.27
CA PRO A 278 9.53 -15.91 8.63
C PRO A 278 10.37 -17.06 8.08
N GLU A 279 10.54 -18.12 8.88
CA GLU A 279 11.49 -19.22 8.65
C GLU A 279 11.44 -19.77 7.22
N ARG A 280 10.24 -20.09 6.71
CA ARG A 280 10.05 -20.63 5.36
C ARG A 280 10.59 -19.70 4.27
N GLN A 281 10.30 -18.41 4.36
CA GLN A 281 10.77 -17.40 3.42
C GLN A 281 12.28 -17.22 3.52
N GLN A 282 12.80 -17.22 4.75
CA GLN A 282 14.22 -17.08 4.99
C GLN A 282 15.01 -18.27 4.43
N THR A 283 14.55 -19.51 4.66
CA THR A 283 15.16 -20.72 4.09
C THR A 283 15.18 -20.68 2.56
N ALA A 284 14.07 -20.29 1.92
CA ALA A 284 14.00 -20.17 0.47
C ALA A 284 14.98 -19.09 -0.05
N LEU A 285 15.05 -17.94 0.61
CA LEU A 285 15.96 -16.85 0.26
C LEU A 285 17.44 -17.28 0.38
N LEU A 286 17.81 -17.93 1.48
CA LEU A 286 19.18 -18.39 1.72
C LEU A 286 19.58 -19.51 0.75
N ALA A 287 18.65 -20.38 0.38
CA ALA A 287 18.88 -21.38 -0.67
C ALA A 287 19.14 -20.72 -2.03
N GLU A 288 18.35 -19.71 -2.40
CA GLU A 288 18.55 -18.94 -3.64
C GLU A 288 19.90 -18.20 -3.63
N ALA A 289 20.25 -17.60 -2.48
CA ALA A 289 21.53 -16.94 -2.29
C ALA A 289 22.71 -17.90 -2.48
N ALA A 290 22.66 -19.07 -1.83
CA ALA A 290 23.70 -20.09 -1.94
C ALA A 290 23.82 -20.66 -3.36
N ALA A 291 22.70 -20.94 -4.02
CA ALA A 291 22.67 -21.48 -5.37
C ALA A 291 23.29 -20.53 -6.42
N ARG A 292 23.29 -19.22 -6.15
CA ARG A 292 23.77 -18.18 -7.07
C ARG A 292 25.00 -17.40 -6.57
N GLY A 293 25.55 -17.78 -5.42
CA GLY A 293 26.68 -17.06 -4.81
C GLY A 293 26.37 -15.61 -4.44
N LEU A 294 25.12 -15.32 -4.04
CA LEU A 294 24.69 -13.99 -3.62
C LEU A 294 24.89 -13.80 -2.11
N VAL A 295 25.08 -12.55 -1.72
CA VAL A 295 25.26 -12.13 -0.33
C VAL A 295 24.02 -11.37 0.14
N PRO A 296 23.40 -11.74 1.27
CA PRO A 296 22.33 -10.97 1.87
C PRO A 296 22.78 -9.58 2.32
N GLU A 297 21.97 -8.57 2.00
CA GLU A 297 22.12 -7.20 2.47
C GLU A 297 20.94 -6.81 3.38
N ASP A 298 21.18 -5.91 4.33
CA ASP A 298 20.18 -5.42 5.28
C ASP A 298 19.11 -4.58 4.54
N PRO A 299 17.82 -4.95 4.64
CA PRO A 299 16.75 -4.24 3.95
C PRO A 299 16.57 -2.78 4.41
N HIS A 300 16.85 -2.46 5.68
CA HIS A 300 16.79 -1.08 6.17
C HIS A 300 17.95 -0.25 5.65
N ALA A 301 19.18 -0.80 5.62
CA ALA A 301 20.32 -0.15 5.00
C ALA A 301 20.08 0.11 3.50
N TYR A 302 19.43 -0.84 2.82
CA TYR A 302 19.02 -0.69 1.43
C TYR A 302 17.98 0.41 1.22
N ALA A 303 16.91 0.45 2.02
CA ALA A 303 15.91 1.51 1.96
C ALA A 303 16.53 2.90 2.26
N ALA A 304 17.49 2.96 3.19
CA ALA A 304 18.22 4.19 3.51
C ALA A 304 19.14 4.64 2.36
N ALA A 305 19.80 3.69 1.69
CA ALA A 305 20.74 3.96 0.59
C ALA A 305 20.04 4.34 -0.72
N PHE A 306 18.87 3.75 -1.00
CA PHE A 306 18.13 3.94 -2.25
C PHE A 306 16.67 4.39 -1.96
N PRO A 307 16.47 5.58 -1.36
CA PRO A 307 15.16 6.00 -0.85
C PRO A 307 14.11 6.23 -1.95
N THR A 308 14.53 6.48 -3.19
CA THR A 308 13.63 6.74 -4.32
C THR A 308 13.42 5.52 -5.22
N ASN A 309 13.78 4.34 -4.73
CA ASN A 309 13.64 3.09 -5.45
C ASN A 309 12.21 2.91 -6.00
N PRO A 310 12.05 2.69 -7.32
CA PRO A 310 10.73 2.65 -7.94
C PRO A 310 9.95 1.34 -7.69
N VAL A 311 10.56 0.32 -7.07
CA VAL A 311 9.89 -0.96 -6.79
C VAL A 311 8.81 -0.73 -5.71
N PRO A 312 7.53 -1.04 -5.99
CA PRO A 312 6.47 -0.86 -5.01
C PRO A 312 6.62 -1.76 -3.78
N GLY A 313 6.31 -1.20 -2.62
CA GLY A 313 6.37 -1.91 -1.34
C GLY A 313 7.63 -1.63 -0.53
N GLU A 314 7.65 -2.13 0.70
CA GLU A 314 8.79 -2.04 1.61
C GLU A 314 9.75 -3.22 1.39
N PRO A 315 11.08 -2.98 1.31
CA PRO A 315 12.04 -4.06 1.15
C PRO A 315 12.11 -4.92 2.41
N VAL A 316 12.03 -6.24 2.25
CA VAL A 316 12.12 -7.23 3.34
C VAL A 316 13.28 -8.20 3.18
N ALA A 317 13.88 -8.27 1.99
CA ALA A 317 15.11 -8.99 1.74
C ALA A 317 15.82 -8.44 0.51
N VAL A 318 17.14 -8.44 0.55
CA VAL A 318 18.00 -7.99 -0.55
C VAL A 318 19.16 -8.97 -0.66
N LEU A 319 19.46 -9.40 -1.88
CA LEU A 319 20.60 -10.23 -2.23
C LEU A 319 21.43 -9.48 -3.27
N ARG A 320 22.74 -9.37 -3.05
CA ARG A 320 23.69 -8.74 -3.98
C ARG A 320 24.68 -9.76 -4.51
N GLY A 321 25.03 -9.69 -5.79
CA GLY A 321 26.14 -10.47 -6.32
C GLY A 321 26.17 -10.60 -7.84
N ALA A 322 27.14 -11.37 -8.32
CA ALA A 322 27.34 -11.62 -9.74
C ALA A 322 26.36 -12.67 -10.25
N LEU A 323 25.30 -12.20 -10.91
CA LEU A 323 24.36 -13.04 -11.64
C LEU A 323 24.87 -13.27 -13.07
N PRO A 324 24.63 -14.44 -13.68
CA PRO A 324 25.07 -14.71 -15.05
C PRO A 324 24.59 -13.65 -16.05
N GLY A 325 25.52 -13.05 -16.79
CA GLY A 325 25.22 -12.02 -17.79
C GLY A 325 24.89 -10.64 -17.22
N LEU A 326 25.08 -10.43 -15.91
CA LEU A 326 24.81 -9.17 -15.20
C LEU A 326 26.06 -8.65 -14.48
N PRO A 327 26.11 -7.35 -14.13
CA PRO A 327 27.16 -6.79 -13.29
C PRO A 327 27.25 -7.49 -11.93
N SER A 328 28.45 -7.52 -11.35
CA SER A 328 28.69 -8.07 -10.00
C SER A 328 27.97 -7.31 -8.87
N THR A 329 27.43 -6.15 -9.20
CA THR A 329 26.68 -5.25 -8.30
C THR A 329 25.18 -5.42 -8.42
N ALA A 330 24.69 -6.36 -9.25
CA ALA A 330 23.26 -6.63 -9.40
C ALA A 330 22.62 -7.02 -8.06
N ARG A 331 21.36 -6.62 -7.88
CA ARG A 331 20.57 -6.97 -6.70
C ARG A 331 19.28 -7.67 -7.07
N LEU A 332 18.91 -8.66 -6.27
CA LEU A 332 17.56 -9.19 -6.18
C LEU A 332 16.95 -8.70 -4.88
N ALA A 333 15.83 -7.98 -4.95
CA ALA A 333 15.14 -7.47 -3.77
C ALA A 333 13.70 -8.00 -3.72
N LEU A 334 13.28 -8.39 -2.52
CA LEU A 334 11.90 -8.73 -2.20
C LEU A 334 11.29 -7.53 -1.50
N HIS A 335 10.24 -6.98 -2.10
CA HIS A 335 9.42 -5.93 -1.51
C HIS A 335 8.05 -6.51 -1.13
N THR A 336 7.42 -5.94 -0.11
CA THR A 336 6.11 -6.36 0.37
C THR A 336 5.12 -5.19 0.39
N GLU A 337 3.87 -5.48 0.04
CA GLU A 337 2.75 -4.54 0.08
C GLU A 337 1.74 -4.93 1.17
N ALA A 338 2.08 -5.94 2.00
CA ALA A 338 1.31 -6.49 3.11
C ALA A 338 2.25 -7.13 4.16
N PRO A 339 1.79 -7.42 5.39
CA PRO A 339 2.61 -8.13 6.38
C PRO A 339 3.00 -9.52 5.86
N VAL A 340 4.31 -9.80 5.77
CA VAL A 340 4.86 -11.03 5.14
C VAL A 340 4.36 -12.32 5.82
N HIS A 341 4.06 -12.25 7.12
CA HIS A 341 3.55 -13.40 7.90
C HIS A 341 2.07 -13.68 7.64
N GLU A 342 1.29 -12.69 7.20
CA GLU A 342 -0.14 -12.84 6.87
C GLU A 342 -0.34 -13.13 5.39
N ARG A 343 0.39 -12.42 4.52
CA ARG A 343 0.24 -12.46 3.07
C ARG A 343 1.60 -12.30 2.41
N ASN A 344 1.88 -13.10 1.37
CA ASN A 344 3.11 -12.94 0.58
C ASN A 344 2.91 -12.03 -0.64
N SER A 345 2.02 -11.04 -0.51
CA SER A 345 1.69 -10.08 -1.56
C SER A 345 2.80 -9.03 -1.66
N GLY A 346 3.55 -9.04 -2.76
CA GLY A 346 4.64 -8.11 -2.96
C GLY A 346 5.33 -8.26 -4.30
N ARG A 347 6.57 -7.81 -4.39
CA ARG A 347 7.37 -7.80 -5.61
C ARG A 347 8.70 -8.50 -5.40
N THR A 348 9.12 -9.22 -6.42
CA THR A 348 10.52 -9.61 -6.56
C THR A 348 11.09 -8.83 -7.70
N ALA A 349 12.18 -8.12 -7.44
CA ALA A 349 12.77 -7.15 -8.34
C ALA A 349 14.24 -7.48 -8.62
N LEU A 350 14.63 -7.33 -9.88
CA LEU A 350 16.01 -7.23 -10.31
C LEU A 350 16.37 -5.75 -10.41
N LEU A 351 17.46 -5.36 -9.76
CA LEU A 351 17.98 -3.99 -9.78
C LEU A 351 19.40 -3.96 -10.32
N LEU A 352 19.66 -2.98 -11.18
CA LEU A 352 20.92 -2.74 -11.87
C LEU A 352 21.26 -1.24 -11.84
N PRO A 353 22.54 -0.85 -11.93
CA PRO A 353 22.89 0.52 -12.30
C PRO A 353 22.23 0.85 -13.64
N ALA A 354 21.60 2.03 -13.77
CA ALA A 354 20.84 2.37 -14.97
C ALA A 354 21.70 2.59 -16.23
N GLY A 355 22.99 2.90 -16.08
CA GLY A 355 23.85 3.27 -17.20
C GLY A 355 23.28 4.46 -17.97
N ASP A 356 23.20 4.33 -19.29
CA ASP A 356 22.67 5.37 -20.20
C ASP A 356 21.16 5.25 -20.45
N ALA A 357 20.46 4.38 -19.72
CA ALA A 357 19.04 4.16 -19.92
C ALA A 357 18.22 5.42 -19.62
N ALA A 358 17.25 5.71 -20.50
CA ALA A 358 16.37 6.85 -20.34
C ALA A 358 15.46 6.67 -19.09
N PRO A 359 15.24 7.74 -18.29
CA PRO A 359 14.28 7.71 -17.20
C PRO A 359 12.88 7.34 -17.68
N THR A 360 12.16 6.55 -16.88
CA THR A 360 10.77 6.18 -17.17
C THR A 360 9.80 7.09 -16.42
N PRO A 361 8.53 7.20 -16.87
CA PRO A 361 7.48 7.84 -16.08
C PRO A 361 7.33 7.20 -14.68
N PRO A 362 6.77 7.95 -13.70
CA PRO A 362 6.40 7.40 -12.39
C PRO A 362 5.54 6.14 -12.53
N GLY A 363 5.82 5.12 -11.73
CA GLY A 363 5.11 3.83 -11.76
C GLY A 363 5.64 2.85 -12.80
N GLY A 364 6.63 3.26 -13.59
CA GLY A 364 7.28 2.43 -14.59
C GLY A 364 6.42 2.12 -15.80
N LEU A 365 6.96 1.34 -16.72
CA LEU A 365 6.30 0.91 -17.95
C LEU A 365 5.96 -0.58 -17.85
N PRO A 366 4.79 -1.01 -18.38
CA PRO A 366 4.48 -2.43 -18.49
C PRO A 366 5.45 -3.11 -19.47
N VAL A 367 5.80 -4.35 -19.16
CA VAL A 367 6.50 -5.24 -20.10
C VAL A 367 5.49 -6.25 -20.59
N ASP A 368 5.14 -6.18 -21.88
CA ASP A 368 4.11 -7.03 -22.47
C ASP A 368 4.43 -8.51 -22.23
N SER A 369 3.59 -9.17 -21.42
CA SER A 369 3.56 -10.62 -21.28
C SER A 369 2.16 -11.09 -20.96
N PRO A 370 1.63 -12.07 -21.74
CA PRO A 370 0.32 -12.66 -21.49
C PRO A 370 0.21 -13.39 -20.15
N SER A 371 1.32 -13.87 -19.56
CA SER A 371 1.27 -14.74 -18.38
C SER A 371 1.55 -14.02 -17.05
N ASP A 372 2.36 -12.97 -17.07
CA ASP A 372 2.83 -12.30 -15.84
C ASP A 372 3.07 -10.80 -16.10
N PRO A 373 2.27 -9.89 -15.51
CA PRO A 373 2.42 -8.46 -15.71
C PRO A 373 3.68 -7.96 -15.00
N MET A 374 4.79 -7.96 -15.73
CA MET A 374 6.05 -7.33 -15.34
C MET A 374 5.98 -5.82 -15.57
N ARG A 375 6.72 -5.07 -14.77
CA ARG A 375 6.95 -3.65 -14.99
C ARG A 375 8.42 -3.34 -14.79
N TYR A 376 8.90 -2.30 -15.45
CA TYR A 376 10.24 -1.79 -15.21
C TYR A 376 10.21 -0.27 -15.04
N ALA A 377 11.19 0.25 -14.32
CA ALA A 377 11.40 1.67 -14.16
C ALA A 377 12.89 1.99 -14.14
N VAL A 378 13.23 3.17 -14.65
CA VAL A 378 14.55 3.79 -14.53
C VAL A 378 14.36 5.09 -13.76
N ARG A 379 14.94 5.15 -12.56
CA ARG A 379 14.84 6.31 -11.66
C ARG A 379 16.11 6.45 -10.84
N ASP A 380 16.61 7.69 -10.74
CA ASP A 380 17.76 8.06 -9.90
C ASP A 380 18.98 7.14 -10.05
N GLY A 381 19.32 6.80 -11.30
CA GLY A 381 20.49 5.96 -11.62
C GLY A 381 20.27 4.46 -11.39
N VAL A 382 19.05 4.01 -11.10
CA VAL A 382 18.70 2.61 -10.90
C VAL A 382 17.69 2.15 -11.95
N PHE A 383 18.03 1.07 -12.66
CA PHE A 383 17.05 0.29 -13.41
C PHE A 383 16.48 -0.78 -12.48
N ALA A 384 15.17 -0.88 -12.41
CA ALA A 384 14.48 -1.93 -11.68
C ALA A 384 13.42 -2.57 -12.58
N VAL A 385 13.35 -3.90 -12.54
CA VAL A 385 12.30 -4.68 -13.19
C VAL A 385 11.74 -5.68 -12.19
N TRP A 386 10.43 -5.84 -12.14
CA TRP A 386 9.81 -6.65 -11.09
C TRP A 386 8.60 -7.45 -11.55
N ILE A 387 8.35 -8.53 -10.82
CA ILE A 387 7.23 -9.46 -10.99
C ILE A 387 6.35 -9.47 -9.73
N LEU A 388 5.08 -9.84 -9.87
CA LEU A 388 4.19 -10.04 -8.72
C LEU A 388 4.53 -11.33 -7.99
N ARG A 389 4.50 -11.26 -6.66
CA ARG A 389 4.59 -12.39 -5.74
C ARG A 389 3.34 -12.41 -4.88
N TRP A 390 2.72 -13.59 -4.70
CA TRP A 390 1.45 -13.72 -3.97
C TRP A 390 1.29 -15.02 -3.17
N ARG A 391 2.09 -16.06 -3.46
CA ARG A 391 2.00 -17.36 -2.78
C ARG A 391 2.87 -17.41 -1.53
N PRO A 392 2.39 -17.86 -0.35
CA PRO A 392 3.20 -17.96 0.86
C PRO A 392 4.50 -18.76 0.68
N GLY A 393 5.64 -18.19 1.10
CA GLY A 393 6.96 -18.84 1.01
C GLY A 393 7.60 -18.85 -0.38
N ASP A 394 6.93 -18.32 -1.40
CA ASP A 394 7.47 -18.17 -2.75
C ASP A 394 8.35 -16.92 -2.84
N LEU A 395 9.36 -16.94 -3.72
CA LEU A 395 10.16 -15.77 -4.13
C LEU A 395 9.68 -15.21 -5.47
N GLY A 396 8.60 -15.74 -6.04
CA GLY A 396 8.18 -15.49 -7.42
C GLY A 396 9.04 -16.28 -8.41
N ASP A 397 8.73 -16.16 -9.71
CA ASP A 397 9.53 -16.76 -10.76
C ASP A 397 10.85 -15.98 -11.00
N VAL A 398 11.82 -16.20 -10.11
CA VAL A 398 13.15 -15.56 -10.17
C VAL A 398 13.86 -15.89 -11.48
N ALA A 399 13.67 -17.10 -12.02
CA ALA A 399 14.30 -17.49 -13.28
C ALA A 399 13.73 -16.68 -14.46
N ALA A 400 12.41 -16.56 -14.57
CA ALA A 400 11.77 -15.72 -15.58
C ALA A 400 12.13 -14.24 -15.41
N LEU A 401 12.18 -13.74 -14.17
CA LEU A 401 12.59 -12.38 -13.85
C LEU A 401 14.02 -12.11 -14.35
N LEU A 402 14.97 -13.00 -14.05
CA LEU A 402 16.36 -12.84 -14.47
C LEU A 402 16.50 -12.92 -15.99
N HIS A 403 15.87 -13.92 -16.63
CA HIS A 403 15.94 -14.09 -18.08
C HIS A 403 15.36 -12.88 -18.83
N ARG A 404 14.11 -12.50 -18.51
CA ARG A 404 13.41 -11.40 -19.20
C ARG A 404 13.94 -10.04 -18.78
N GLY A 405 14.29 -9.87 -17.50
CA GLY A 405 14.87 -8.64 -16.98
C GLY A 405 16.23 -8.32 -17.58
N THR A 406 17.06 -9.34 -17.84
CA THR A 406 18.35 -9.18 -18.52
C THR A 406 18.17 -8.81 -19.99
N ALA A 407 17.23 -9.46 -20.69
CA ALA A 407 16.89 -9.10 -22.07
C ALA A 407 16.41 -7.65 -22.16
N LEU A 408 15.47 -7.27 -21.29
CA LEU A 408 14.95 -5.90 -21.21
C LEU A 408 16.05 -4.88 -20.90
N ALA A 409 16.96 -5.21 -19.97
CA ALA A 409 18.08 -4.32 -19.65
C ALA A 409 19.01 -4.07 -20.85
N ARG A 410 19.20 -5.05 -21.75
CA ARG A 410 19.92 -4.84 -23.03
C ARG A 410 19.11 -3.97 -23.98
N GLU A 411 17.82 -4.26 -24.14
CA GLU A 411 16.91 -3.50 -25.01
C GLU A 411 16.83 -2.02 -24.63
N THR A 412 16.86 -1.71 -23.33
CA THR A 412 16.78 -0.35 -22.81
C THR A 412 18.14 0.33 -22.64
N GLY A 413 19.24 -0.31 -23.07
CA GLY A 413 20.59 0.27 -23.01
C GLY A 413 21.22 0.33 -21.61
N VAL A 414 20.66 -0.38 -20.63
CA VAL A 414 21.23 -0.53 -19.27
C VAL A 414 22.47 -1.41 -19.32
N LEU A 415 22.41 -2.46 -20.14
CA LEU A 415 23.51 -3.36 -20.41
C LEU A 415 23.97 -3.20 -21.85
N SER A 416 25.28 -3.31 -22.04
CA SER A 416 25.86 -3.43 -23.37
C SER A 416 25.33 -4.70 -24.05
N ALA A 417 25.08 -4.60 -25.36
CA ALA A 417 24.49 -5.66 -26.19
C ALA A 417 25.31 -6.96 -26.16
#